data_AF-A0A9D1PT91-F1
#
_entry.id   AF-A0A9D1PT91-F1
#
_cell.length_a   1.000
_cell.length_b   1.000
_cell.length_c   1.000
_cell.angle_alpha   90.00
_cell.angle_beta   90.00
_cell.angle_gamma   90.00
#
_symmetry.space_group_name_H-M   'P 1'
#
loop_
_entity.id
_entity.type
_entity.pdbx_description
1 polymer ?
#
loop_
_entity_poly.entity_id
_entity_poly.type
_entity_poly.pdbx_seq_one_letter_code
_entity_poly.pdbx_strand_id
1 'polypeptide(L)'
;MKKKVFVLLFMLVLSVSLFAANLKAYKVTDGYELSRSKTANMFGDQYSEGYLLYSQGVLLFNLRGNYKIFTATVGPIDEASMEYDFVFDFYVDGILSKTVTIEGGGLPEEVEVDLNYMRQLKVVAYALNSYGSVIYPAGFEDYGHTAVVDLDFK
;
A
#
# COMPACT_ATOMS: atom_id res chain seq x y z
N MET A 1 -40.63 -52.13 -1.04
CA MET A 1 -39.72 -51.14 -1.65
C MET A 1 -39.32 -50.13 -0.58
N LYS A 2 -38.05 -50.13 -0.14
CA LYS A 2 -37.52 -49.18 0.85
C LYS A 2 -36.98 -47.94 0.13
N LYS A 3 -37.56 -46.76 0.37
CA LYS A 3 -37.01 -45.48 -0.11
C LYS A 3 -35.74 -45.19 0.70
N LYS A 4 -34.60 -45.13 -0.01
CA LYS A 4 -33.31 -44.70 0.55
C LYS A 4 -33.38 -43.21 0.83
N VAL A 5 -33.04 -42.84 2.06
CA VAL A 5 -32.76 -41.47 2.49
C VAL A 5 -31.45 -41.05 1.81
N PHE A 6 -31.49 -39.99 1.00
CA PHE A 6 -30.30 -39.37 0.45
C PHE A 6 -29.99 -38.15 1.33
N VAL A 7 -29.08 -38.33 2.30
CA VAL A 7 -28.51 -37.20 3.04
C VAL A 7 -27.47 -36.57 2.13
N LEU A 8 -27.86 -35.52 1.41
CA LEU A 8 -26.92 -34.66 0.71
C LEU A 8 -26.28 -33.74 1.76
N LEU A 9 -25.14 -34.19 2.29
CA LEU A 9 -24.27 -33.36 3.12
C LEU A 9 -23.71 -32.26 2.21
N PHE A 10 -24.41 -31.13 2.13
CA PHE A 10 -23.86 -29.89 1.60
C PHE A 10 -22.67 -29.54 2.51
N MET A 11 -21.46 -29.91 2.10
CA MET A 11 -20.24 -29.24 2.58
C MET A 11 -20.37 -27.80 2.10
N LEU A 12 -20.99 -26.99 2.94
CA LEU A 12 -20.78 -25.57 3.00
C LEU A 12 -19.27 -25.41 3.20
N VAL A 13 -18.52 -25.27 2.09
CA VAL A 13 -17.22 -24.63 2.13
C VAL A 13 -17.56 -23.20 2.48
N LEU A 14 -17.74 -22.97 3.77
CA LEU A 14 -17.69 -21.66 4.37
C LEU A 14 -16.25 -21.23 4.11
N SER A 15 -15.98 -20.66 2.93
CA SER A 15 -14.84 -19.76 2.78
C SER A 15 -15.19 -18.57 3.65
N VAL A 16 -15.01 -18.74 4.95
CA VAL A 16 -14.63 -17.62 5.79
C VAL A 16 -13.29 -17.24 5.20
N SER A 17 -13.33 -16.33 4.22
CA SER A 17 -12.23 -15.42 4.01
C SER A 17 -12.12 -14.70 5.35
N LEU A 18 -11.35 -15.33 6.24
CA LEU A 18 -10.96 -14.74 7.49
C LEU A 18 -10.17 -13.54 7.00
N PHE A 19 -10.79 -12.36 7.02
CA PHE A 19 -10.15 -11.10 6.68
C PHE A 19 -8.72 -11.21 7.19
N ALA A 20 -7.75 -11.23 6.26
CA ALA A 20 -6.35 -11.15 6.63
C ALA A 20 -6.30 -10.01 7.64
N ALA A 21 -5.82 -10.29 8.86
CA ALA A 21 -5.77 -9.29 9.91
C ALA A 21 -5.15 -8.04 9.28
N ASN A 22 -5.91 -6.94 9.21
CA ASN A 22 -5.49 -5.69 8.56
C ASN A 22 -4.16 -5.27 9.18
N LEU A 23 -3.06 -5.67 8.54
CA LEU A 23 -1.74 -5.53 9.10
C LEU A 23 -1.39 -4.06 9.00
N LYS A 24 -1.39 -3.38 10.14
CA LYS A 24 -1.03 -1.97 10.20
C LYS A 24 0.48 -1.80 10.22
N ALA A 25 0.94 -0.69 9.64
CA ALA A 25 2.30 -0.23 9.84
C ALA A 25 2.48 0.03 11.34
N TYR A 26 3.52 -0.53 11.94
CA TYR A 26 3.85 -0.23 13.33
C TYR A 26 4.59 1.10 13.47
N LYS A 27 5.08 1.65 12.35
CA LYS A 27 5.68 2.98 12.27
C LYS A 27 5.36 3.62 10.93
N VAL A 28 4.92 4.88 11.01
CA VAL A 28 4.77 5.81 9.89
C VAL A 28 5.69 6.99 10.18
N THR A 29 6.45 7.45 9.20
CA THR A 29 7.28 8.66 9.27
C THR A 29 6.93 9.52 8.07
N ASP A 30 6.82 10.83 8.29
CA ASP A 30 6.49 11.79 7.23
C ASP A 30 5.21 11.40 6.45
N GLY A 31 4.13 11.18 7.21
CA GLY A 31 2.84 10.73 6.70
C GLY A 31 1.89 10.33 7.82
N TYR A 32 0.72 9.80 7.47
CA TYR A 32 -0.27 9.32 8.42
C TYR A 32 -1.17 8.21 7.85
N GLU A 33 -1.80 7.44 8.75
CA GLU A 33 -2.81 6.43 8.39
C GLU A 33 -4.15 7.10 8.04
N LEU A 34 -4.74 6.68 6.92
CA LEU A 34 -6.06 7.13 6.49
C LEU A 34 -7.16 6.56 7.39
N SER A 35 -8.27 7.29 7.47
CA SER A 35 -9.45 6.89 8.24
C SER A 35 -10.70 7.59 7.70
N ARG A 36 -11.87 7.26 8.26
CA ARG A 36 -13.14 7.93 7.89
C ARG A 36 -13.13 9.45 8.06
N SER A 37 -12.26 10.02 8.90
CA SER A 37 -12.12 11.47 9.10
C SER A 37 -10.88 12.07 8.43
N LYS A 38 -10.03 11.24 7.82
CA LYS A 38 -8.81 11.63 7.12
C LYS A 38 -8.69 10.77 5.86
N THR A 39 -9.27 11.24 4.77
CA THR A 39 -9.30 10.54 3.48
C THR A 39 -8.24 11.10 2.54
N ALA A 40 -7.94 10.34 1.49
CA ALA A 40 -7.17 10.80 0.35
C ALA A 40 -7.98 10.56 -0.92
N ASN A 41 -7.92 11.47 -1.89
CA ASN A 41 -8.48 11.23 -3.20
C ASN A 41 -7.34 10.91 -4.16
N MET A 42 -7.45 9.83 -4.91
CA MET A 42 -6.42 9.38 -5.83
C MET A 42 -7.08 9.05 -7.16
N PHE A 43 -6.81 9.89 -8.16
CA PHE A 43 -7.43 9.84 -9.48
C PHE A 43 -8.97 9.93 -9.43
N GLY A 44 -9.51 10.76 -8.54
CA GLY A 44 -10.94 10.98 -8.36
C GLY A 44 -11.66 9.95 -7.47
N ASP A 45 -11.00 8.85 -7.10
CA ASP A 45 -11.54 7.88 -6.14
C ASP A 45 -11.12 8.24 -4.71
N GLN A 46 -12.07 8.16 -3.77
CA GLN A 46 -11.83 8.49 -2.37
C GLN A 46 -11.49 7.26 -1.54
N TYR A 47 -10.36 7.31 -0.83
CA TYR A 47 -9.86 6.27 0.04
C TYR A 47 -9.92 6.68 1.51
N SER A 48 -10.45 5.79 2.35
CA SER A 48 -10.50 5.94 3.82
C SER A 48 -9.66 4.93 4.59
N GLU A 49 -8.92 4.09 3.88
CA GLU A 49 -8.02 3.06 4.41
C GLU A 49 -6.70 3.11 3.62
N GLY A 50 -5.59 2.84 4.30
CA GLY A 50 -4.25 2.99 3.74
C GLY A 50 -3.45 4.09 4.42
N TYR A 51 -2.50 4.68 3.70
CA TYR A 51 -1.58 5.67 4.23
C TYR A 51 -1.36 6.79 3.23
N LEU A 52 -1.32 8.03 3.72
CA LEU A 52 -0.81 9.17 2.98
C LEU A 52 0.62 9.43 3.44
N LEU A 53 1.50 9.66 2.48
CA LEU A 53 2.93 9.89 2.67
C LEU A 53 3.32 11.20 1.99
N TYR A 54 4.18 11.98 2.65
CA TYR A 54 4.79 13.17 2.07
C TYR A 54 6.08 12.80 1.31
N SER A 55 6.89 13.79 0.95
CA SER A 55 8.05 13.65 0.06
C SER A 55 9.19 12.77 0.59
N GLN A 56 9.19 12.32 1.85
CA GLN A 56 10.12 11.30 2.37
C GLN A 56 9.41 10.32 3.32
N GLY A 57 8.20 9.94 2.96
CA GLY A 57 7.37 9.03 3.73
C GLY A 57 7.97 7.63 3.90
N VAL A 58 7.86 7.07 5.10
CA VAL A 58 8.28 5.69 5.39
C VAL A 58 7.19 4.94 6.15
N LEU A 59 6.86 3.74 5.67
CA LEU A 59 6.01 2.76 6.35
C LEU A 59 6.84 1.55 6.74
N LEU A 60 6.67 1.07 7.98
CA LEU A 60 7.27 -0.19 8.44
C LEU A 60 6.19 -1.16 8.94
N PHE A 61 6.22 -2.37 8.39
CA PHE A 61 5.32 -3.46 8.75
C PHE A 61 6.11 -4.61 9.36
N ASN A 62 5.54 -5.26 10.39
CA ASN A 62 6.10 -6.48 10.96
C ASN A 62 5.30 -7.67 10.43
N LEU A 63 5.85 -8.33 9.42
CA LEU A 63 5.22 -9.44 8.71
C LEU A 63 5.23 -10.74 9.53
N ARG A 64 6.16 -10.85 10.49
CA ARG A 64 6.38 -12.04 11.33
C ARG A 64 6.60 -13.34 10.54
N GLY A 65 6.94 -13.25 9.25
CA GLY A 65 7.11 -14.39 8.35
C GLY A 65 5.81 -15.10 7.95
N ASN A 66 4.66 -14.42 8.05
CA ASN A 66 3.36 -15.03 7.80
C ASN A 66 2.83 -14.85 6.38
N TYR A 67 3.47 -14.00 5.57
CA TYR A 67 2.95 -13.56 4.29
C TYR A 67 3.95 -13.83 3.16
N LYS A 68 3.45 -14.30 2.04
CA LYS A 68 4.19 -14.55 0.81
C LYS A 68 4.10 -13.37 -0.15
N ILE A 69 2.95 -12.72 -0.25
CA ILE A 69 2.72 -11.66 -1.24
C ILE A 69 2.12 -10.44 -0.54
N PHE A 70 2.60 -9.27 -0.92
CA PHE A 70 1.98 -7.99 -0.62
C PHE A 70 1.47 -7.37 -1.91
N THR A 71 0.23 -6.86 -1.89
CA THR A 71 -0.31 -6.01 -2.95
C THR A 71 -0.80 -4.68 -2.40
N ALA A 72 -0.73 -3.64 -3.21
CA ALA A 72 -1.30 -2.33 -2.91
C ALA A 72 -1.55 -1.53 -4.20
N THR A 73 -2.33 -0.46 -4.10
CA THR A 73 -2.40 0.61 -5.11
C THR A 73 -1.57 1.78 -4.62
N VAL A 74 -0.66 2.31 -5.45
CA VAL A 74 0.18 3.46 -5.11
C VAL A 74 0.02 4.57 -6.14
N GLY A 75 0.10 5.82 -5.70
CA GLY A 75 -0.03 6.94 -6.62
C GLY A 75 0.07 8.31 -5.95
N PRO A 76 0.22 9.37 -6.75
CA PRO A 76 -0.04 10.72 -6.29
C PRO A 76 -1.52 10.88 -5.93
N ILE A 77 -1.81 11.65 -4.87
CA ILE A 77 -3.19 12.08 -4.61
C ILE A 77 -3.55 13.24 -5.53
N ASP A 78 -4.84 13.57 -5.64
CA ASP A 78 -5.35 14.60 -6.55
C ASP A 78 -4.74 15.99 -6.31
N GLU A 79 -4.37 16.30 -5.07
CA GLU A 79 -3.73 17.56 -4.68
C GLU A 79 -2.20 17.57 -4.89
N ALA A 80 -1.60 16.48 -5.35
CA ALA A 80 -0.16 16.38 -5.52
C ALA A 80 0.36 17.25 -6.69
N SER A 81 1.61 17.71 -6.56
CA SER A 81 2.27 18.46 -7.63
C SER A 81 2.43 17.62 -8.89
N MET A 82 2.09 18.19 -10.05
CA MET A 82 2.33 17.58 -11.36
C MET A 82 3.77 17.78 -11.86
N GLU A 83 4.60 18.55 -11.15
CA GLU A 83 5.98 18.86 -11.58
C GLU A 83 7.01 17.81 -11.14
N TYR A 84 6.58 16.81 -10.35
CA TYR A 84 7.46 15.84 -9.72
C TYR A 84 7.06 14.42 -10.08
N ASP A 85 8.06 13.54 -10.15
CA ASP A 85 7.84 12.11 -10.23
C ASP A 85 7.81 11.52 -8.83
N PHE A 86 6.92 10.56 -8.61
CA PHE A 86 6.68 9.92 -7.33
C PHE A 86 7.25 8.51 -7.35
N VAL A 87 8.20 8.24 -6.45
CA VAL A 87 8.89 6.96 -6.37
C VAL A 87 8.48 6.22 -5.11
N PHE A 88 8.18 4.93 -5.27
CA PHE A 88 7.90 3.99 -4.20
C PHE A 88 8.90 2.85 -4.23
N ASP A 89 9.76 2.79 -3.23
CA ASP A 89 10.67 1.67 -3.02
C ASP A 89 10.12 0.70 -1.97
N PHE A 90 10.12 -0.58 -2.29
CA PHE A 90 9.71 -1.66 -1.42
C PHE A 90 10.91 -2.50 -1.02
N TYR A 91 11.25 -2.48 0.26
CA TYR A 91 12.33 -3.26 0.84
C TYR A 91 11.77 -4.41 1.68
N VAL A 92 12.25 -5.62 1.44
CA VAL A 92 11.90 -6.82 2.21
C VAL A 92 13.13 -7.27 2.99
N ASP A 93 13.03 -7.28 4.32
CA ASP A 93 14.17 -7.50 5.25
C ASP A 93 15.42 -6.65 4.89
N GLY A 94 15.20 -5.43 4.39
CA GLY A 94 16.25 -4.46 4.04
C GLY A 94 16.79 -4.57 2.62
N ILE A 95 16.34 -5.54 1.82
CA ILE A 95 16.74 -5.70 0.42
C ILE A 95 15.70 -5.01 -0.48
N LEU A 96 16.12 -4.13 -1.38
CA LEU A 96 15.24 -3.52 -2.38
C LEU A 96 14.67 -4.61 -3.29
N SER A 97 13.35 -4.82 -3.20
CA SER A 97 12.61 -5.85 -3.94
C SER A 97 11.92 -5.27 -5.17
N LYS A 98 11.39 -4.05 -5.07
CA LYS A 98 10.70 -3.36 -6.15
C LYS A 98 10.84 -1.84 -6.03
N THR A 99 10.89 -1.16 -7.16
CA THR A 99 10.74 0.29 -7.29
C THR A 99 9.62 0.56 -8.30
N VAL A 100 8.76 1.51 -7.98
CA VAL A 100 7.72 2.04 -8.88
C VAL A 100 7.92 3.54 -9.00
N THR A 101 7.81 4.08 -10.21
CA THR A 101 7.94 5.51 -10.48
C THR A 101 6.74 5.95 -11.29
N ILE A 102 5.98 6.89 -10.74
CA ILE A 102 4.79 7.45 -11.37
C ILE A 102 5.07 8.91 -11.67
N GLU A 103 4.94 9.29 -12.93
CA GLU A 103 5.13 10.68 -13.37
C GLU A 103 4.09 11.62 -12.71
N GLY A 104 4.42 12.90 -12.63
CA GLY A 104 3.49 13.92 -12.13
C GLY A 104 2.19 13.95 -12.93
N GLY A 105 1.05 13.72 -12.25
CA GLY A 105 -0.26 13.57 -12.90
C GLY A 105 -0.50 12.22 -13.59
N GLY A 106 0.40 11.26 -13.40
CA GLY A 106 0.25 9.87 -13.83
C GLY A 106 -0.86 9.13 -13.08
N LEU A 107 -1.28 7.99 -13.65
CA LEU A 107 -2.29 7.13 -13.04
C LEU A 107 -1.72 6.37 -11.84
N PRO A 108 -2.55 6.04 -10.83
CA PRO A 108 -2.16 5.10 -9.80
C PRO A 108 -1.83 3.72 -10.38
N GLU A 109 -0.88 3.03 -9.75
CA GLU A 109 -0.43 1.71 -10.18
C GLU A 109 -0.70 0.65 -9.11
N GLU A 110 -1.15 -0.52 -9.55
CA GLU A 110 -1.16 -1.73 -8.71
C GLU A 110 0.25 -2.29 -8.60
N VAL A 111 0.66 -2.60 -7.37
CA VAL A 111 1.95 -3.18 -7.06
C VAL A 111 1.79 -4.55 -6.43
N GLU A 112 2.62 -5.48 -6.85
CA GLU A 112 2.81 -6.78 -6.20
C GLU A 112 4.27 -6.94 -5.78
N VAL A 113 4.50 -7.30 -4.52
CA VAL A 113 5.84 -7.52 -3.95
C VAL A 113 5.89 -8.92 -3.36
N ASP A 114 6.88 -9.71 -3.78
CA ASP A 114 7.16 -11.00 -3.18
C ASP A 114 7.84 -10.80 -1.82
N LEU A 115 7.14 -11.20 -0.76
CA LEU A 115 7.60 -11.14 0.62
C LEU A 115 8.37 -12.38 1.03
N ASN A 116 8.21 -13.52 0.34
CA ASN A 116 8.90 -14.78 0.64
C ASN A 116 8.96 -15.16 2.14
N TYR A 117 7.90 -14.90 2.90
CA TYR A 117 7.83 -15.17 4.35
C TYR A 117 8.93 -14.48 5.17
N MET A 118 9.41 -13.33 4.68
CA MET A 118 10.33 -12.47 5.40
C MET A 118 9.63 -11.71 6.53
N ARG A 119 10.41 -11.03 7.38
CA ARG A 119 9.91 -10.53 8.68
C ARG A 119 9.49 -9.08 8.66
N GLN A 120 10.01 -8.29 7.73
CA GLN A 120 9.74 -6.86 7.61
C GLN A 120 9.50 -6.46 6.16
N LEU A 121 8.48 -5.64 5.96
CA LEU A 121 8.31 -4.81 4.76
C LEU A 121 8.55 -3.36 5.16
N LYS A 122 9.35 -2.65 4.37
CA LYS A 122 9.54 -1.20 4.43
C LYS A 122 9.15 -0.60 3.09
N VAL A 123 8.25 0.37 3.12
CA VAL A 123 7.89 1.19 1.95
C VAL A 123 8.49 2.58 2.15
N VAL A 124 9.19 3.09 1.14
CA VAL A 124 9.69 4.47 1.11
C VAL A 124 9.04 5.17 -0.07
N ALA A 125 8.37 6.28 0.18
CA ALA A 125 7.84 7.16 -0.86
C ALA A 125 8.66 8.45 -0.89
N TYR A 126 9.04 8.89 -2.08
CA TYR A 126 9.71 10.17 -2.27
C TYR A 126 9.45 10.81 -3.63
N ALA A 127 9.69 12.12 -3.72
CA ALA A 127 9.51 12.89 -4.94
C ALA A 127 10.85 13.22 -5.61
N LEU A 128 10.88 13.18 -6.94
CA LEU A 128 11.99 13.62 -7.79
C LEU A 128 11.60 14.89 -8.52
N ASN A 129 12.52 15.85 -8.60
CA ASN A 129 12.35 17.00 -9.50
C ASN A 129 12.66 16.62 -10.96
N SER A 130 12.46 17.56 -11.88
CA SER A 130 12.74 17.39 -13.32
C SER A 130 14.20 17.06 -13.67
N TYR A 131 15.14 17.19 -12.71
CA TYR A 131 16.54 16.79 -12.86
C TYR A 131 16.83 15.41 -12.25
N GLY A 132 15.81 14.68 -11.80
CA GLY A 132 15.94 13.37 -11.15
C GLY A 132 16.54 13.43 -9.73
N SER A 133 16.56 14.61 -9.11
CA SER A 133 17.09 14.79 -7.75
C SER A 133 15.98 14.64 -6.71
N VAL A 134 16.27 13.93 -5.62
CA VAL A 134 15.36 13.79 -4.49
C VAL A 134 15.05 15.16 -3.90
N ILE A 135 13.78 15.43 -3.70
CA ILE A 135 13.31 16.66 -3.07
C ILE A 135 13.38 16.48 -1.56
N TYR A 136 14.13 17.36 -0.89
CA TYR A 136 14.13 17.49 0.56
C TYR A 136 13.22 18.66 0.91
N PRO A 137 12.09 18.44 1.61
CA PRO A 137 11.23 19.55 1.98
C PRO A 137 11.98 20.47 2.95
N ALA A 138 12.26 21.69 2.51
CA ALA A 138 12.65 22.77 3.41
C ALA A 138 11.38 23.31 4.10
N GLY A 139 10.92 22.61 5.13
CA GLY A 139 9.99 23.16 6.13
C GLY A 139 8.52 23.36 5.73
N PHE A 140 7.99 22.67 4.73
CA PHE A 140 6.55 22.67 4.46
C PHE A 140 6.03 21.28 4.08
N GLU A 141 4.88 20.92 4.65
CA GLU A 141 4.11 19.67 4.46
C GLU A 141 3.49 19.57 3.04
N ASP A 142 3.69 20.56 2.18
CA ASP A 142 2.92 20.79 0.94
C ASP A 142 3.49 20.15 -0.33
N TYR A 143 4.63 19.47 -0.27
CA TYR A 143 5.26 18.91 -1.47
C TYR A 143 5.26 17.39 -1.47
N GLY A 144 4.48 16.86 -2.41
CA GLY A 144 4.49 15.46 -2.84
C GLY A 144 3.68 14.54 -1.93
N HIS A 145 2.37 14.70 -2.00
CA HIS A 145 1.44 13.80 -1.33
C HIS A 145 1.25 12.55 -2.20
N THR A 146 1.63 11.41 -1.67
CA THR A 146 1.38 10.10 -2.26
C THR A 146 0.49 9.29 -1.34
N ALA A 147 -0.21 8.31 -1.89
CA ALA A 147 -0.97 7.35 -1.11
C ALA A 147 -0.52 5.92 -1.42
N VAL A 148 -0.60 5.08 -0.39
CA VAL A 148 -0.51 3.63 -0.47
C VAL A 148 -1.81 3.08 0.10
N VAL A 149 -2.67 2.53 -0.75
CA VAL A 149 -4.03 2.11 -0.43
C VAL A 149 -4.28 0.68 -0.92
N ASP A 150 -5.44 0.12 -0.61
CA ASP A 150 -5.82 -1.26 -0.97
C ASP A 150 -4.77 -2.32 -0.56
N LEU A 151 -4.15 -2.13 0.61
CA LEU A 151 -3.12 -3.03 1.11
C LEU A 151 -3.70 -4.41 1.39
N ASP A 152 -3.08 -5.44 0.82
CA ASP A 152 -3.42 -6.83 1.08
C ASP A 152 -2.15 -7.66 1.30
N PHE A 153 -2.19 -8.54 2.30
CA PHE A 153 -1.09 -9.39 2.71
C PHE A 153 -1.56 -10.84 2.69
N LYS A 154 -1.01 -11.64 1.77
CA LYS A 154 -1.41 -13.03 1.47
C LYS A 154 -0.35 -14.04 1.86
#